data_AF-A0AAE3FPW9-F1
#
_entry.id   AF-A0AAE3FPW9-F1
#
_cell.length_a   1.000
_cell.length_b   1.000
_cell.length_c   1.000
_cell.angle_alpha   90.00
_cell.angle_beta   90.00
_cell.angle_gamma   90.00
#
_symmetry.space_group_name_H-M   'P 1'
#
loop_
_entity.id
_entity.type
_entity.pdbx_description
1 polymer ?
#
loop_
_entity_poly.entity_id
_entity_poly.type
_entity_poly.pdbx_seq_one_letter_code
_entity_poly.pdbx_strand_id
1 'polypeptide(L)'
;MSTDTNDAGEGNGTSKIDVRVPDQLLEAIDKEYERRGYTSRSEAIRDALRDWIDPPERLSEEVLDALEDSREQRERGETHSADDVRERLGLDE
;
A
#
# COMPACT_ATOMS: atom_id res chain seq x y z
N MET A 1 -8.59 -17.62 -17.19
CA MET A 1 -7.49 -17.98 -18.11
C MET A 1 -6.28 -18.33 -17.28
N SER A 2 -5.64 -19.47 -17.52
CA SER A 2 -4.41 -19.88 -16.85
C SER A 2 -3.25 -19.61 -17.82
N THR A 3 -2.41 -18.63 -17.51
CA THR A 3 -1.18 -18.38 -18.27
C THR A 3 -0.08 -19.29 -17.72
N ASP A 4 0.02 -20.49 -18.27
CA ASP A 4 1.22 -21.33 -18.14
C ASP A 4 2.31 -20.74 -19.05
N THR A 5 3.19 -19.92 -18.50
CA THR A 5 4.44 -19.52 -19.16
C THR A 5 5.57 -20.33 -18.55
N ASN A 6 5.88 -21.47 -19.16
CA ASN A 6 7.10 -22.22 -18.88
C ASN A 6 8.24 -21.60 -19.69
N ASP A 7 8.80 -20.48 -19.21
CA ASP A 7 10.00 -19.86 -19.79
C ASP A 7 11.17 -20.09 -18.82
N ALA A 8 11.88 -21.20 -19.06
CA ALA A 8 13.17 -21.47 -18.44
C ALA A 8 14.25 -20.76 -19.27
N GLY A 9 14.30 -19.43 -19.14
CA GLY A 9 15.33 -18.57 -19.71
C GLY A 9 16.03 -17.80 -18.59
N GLU A 10 17.34 -17.99 -18.49
CA GLU A 10 18.22 -17.41 -17.47
C GLU A 10 18.06 -15.87 -17.41
N GLY A 11 17.50 -15.36 -16.31
CA GLY A 11 17.56 -13.94 -15.93
C GLY A 11 16.25 -13.23 -15.55
N ASN A 12 15.08 -13.62 -16.08
CA ASN A 12 13.80 -12.93 -15.79
C ASN A 12 12.57 -13.87 -15.84
N GLY A 13 12.75 -15.15 -15.55
CA GLY A 13 11.66 -16.12 -15.55
C GLY A 13 10.74 -15.97 -14.32
N THR A 14 9.43 -16.20 -14.50
CA THR A 14 8.50 -16.38 -13.39
C THR A 14 8.49 -17.82 -12.93
N SER A 15 8.78 -18.09 -11.65
CA SER A 15 8.64 -19.43 -11.07
C SER A 15 7.22 -19.66 -10.54
N LYS A 16 6.70 -20.88 -10.73
CA LYS A 16 5.39 -21.28 -10.19
C LYS A 16 5.52 -21.65 -8.71
N ILE A 17 4.57 -21.16 -7.91
CA ILE A 17 4.45 -21.49 -6.49
C ILE A 17 3.05 -22.06 -6.28
N ASP A 18 2.95 -23.27 -5.72
CA ASP A 18 1.68 -23.90 -5.36
C ASP A 18 1.45 -23.78 -3.84
N VAL A 19 0.36 -23.13 -3.43
CA VAL A 19 0.05 -22.85 -2.01
C VAL A 19 -1.37 -23.32 -1.70
N ARG A 20 -1.57 -23.93 -0.52
CA ARG A 20 -2.90 -24.23 0.01
C ARG A 20 -3.39 -23.06 0.85
N VAL A 21 -4.58 -22.57 0.56
CA VAL A 21 -5.25 -21.49 1.30
C VAL A 21 -6.64 -21.95 1.73
N PRO A 22 -7.20 -21.41 2.84
CA PRO A 22 -8.59 -21.64 3.20
C PRO A 22 -9.55 -21.16 2.09
N ASP A 23 -10.63 -21.88 1.85
CA ASP A 23 -11.60 -21.54 0.80
C ASP A 23 -12.20 -20.13 0.98
N GLN A 24 -12.45 -19.73 2.23
CA GLN A 24 -12.95 -18.39 2.55
C GLN A 24 -11.96 -17.29 2.17
N LEU A 25 -10.66 -17.56 2.29
CA LEU A 25 -9.62 -16.61 1.89
C LEU A 25 -9.55 -16.51 0.37
N LEU A 26 -9.66 -17.64 -0.34
CA LEU A 26 -9.70 -17.63 -1.81
C LEU A 26 -10.90 -16.83 -2.32
N GLU A 27 -12.08 -17.00 -1.73
CA GLU A 27 -13.28 -16.24 -2.10
C GLU A 27 -13.11 -14.73 -1.84
N ALA A 28 -12.47 -14.36 -0.74
CA ALA A 28 -12.18 -12.95 -0.45
C ALA A 28 -11.20 -12.35 -1.47
N ILE A 29 -10.15 -13.09 -1.84
CA ILE A 29 -9.18 -12.67 -2.88
C ILE A 29 -9.90 -12.50 -4.22
N ASP A 30 -10.74 -13.46 -4.62
CA ASP A 30 -11.50 -13.43 -5.88
C ASP A 30 -12.40 -12.19 -5.99
N LYS A 31 -13.00 -11.73 -4.88
CA LYS A 31 -13.81 -10.50 -4.85
C LYS A 31 -12.95 -9.22 -4.88
N GLU A 32 -11.81 -9.26 -4.22
CA GLU A 32 -10.96 -8.07 -4.03
C GLU A 32 -10.07 -7.76 -5.22
N TYR A 33 -9.52 -8.77 -5.92
CA TYR A 33 -8.54 -8.51 -6.97
C TYR A 33 -9.16 -7.74 -8.16
N GLU A 34 -10.38 -8.08 -8.56
CA GLU A 34 -11.12 -7.35 -9.61
C GLU A 34 -11.49 -5.94 -9.15
N ARG A 35 -11.94 -5.79 -7.90
CA ARG A 35 -12.28 -4.49 -7.32
C ARG A 35 -11.09 -3.53 -7.29
N ARG A 36 -9.89 -4.06 -7.07
CA ARG A 36 -8.63 -3.31 -7.07
C ARG A 36 -8.03 -3.12 -8.47
N GLY A 37 -8.65 -3.69 -9.51
CA GLY A 37 -8.26 -3.50 -10.90
C GLY A 37 -7.11 -4.38 -11.38
N TYR A 38 -6.76 -5.44 -10.65
CA TYR A 38 -5.75 -6.39 -11.11
C TYR A 38 -6.27 -7.22 -12.29
N THR A 39 -5.37 -7.55 -13.22
CA THR A 39 -5.71 -8.34 -14.42
C THR A 39 -5.82 -9.83 -14.12
N SER A 40 -5.19 -10.29 -13.04
CA SER A 40 -5.24 -11.68 -12.59
C SER A 40 -5.01 -11.80 -11.09
N ARG A 41 -5.46 -12.93 -10.54
CA ARG A 41 -5.19 -13.29 -9.13
C ARG A 41 -3.71 -13.41 -8.84
N SER A 42 -2.95 -13.99 -9.77
CA SER A 42 -1.50 -14.13 -9.64
C SER A 42 -0.79 -12.78 -9.55
N GLU A 43 -1.33 -11.74 -10.19
CA GLU A 43 -0.80 -10.38 -10.09
C GLU A 43 -1.04 -9.80 -8.69
N ALA A 44 -2.28 -9.88 -8.18
CA ALA A 44 -2.62 -9.43 -6.84
C ALA A 44 -1.82 -10.16 -5.74
N ILE A 45 -1.63 -11.47 -5.89
CA ILE A 45 -0.82 -12.28 -4.96
C ILE A 45 0.65 -11.87 -5.04
N ARG A 46 1.19 -11.66 -6.24
CA ARG A 46 2.59 -11.22 -6.40
C ARG A 46 2.82 -9.84 -5.79
N ASP A 47 1.86 -8.94 -5.93
CA ASP A 47 1.91 -7.61 -5.33
C ASP A 47 1.91 -7.68 -3.80
N ALA A 48 0.99 -8.46 -3.22
CA ALA A 48 0.97 -8.72 -1.78
C ALA A 48 2.26 -9.37 -1.25
N LEU A 49 2.88 -10.27 -2.03
CA LEU A 49 4.18 -10.86 -1.69
C LEU A 49 5.31 -9.83 -1.77
N ARG A 50 5.26 -8.88 -2.71
CA ARG A 50 6.23 -7.78 -2.80
C ARG A 50 6.10 -6.86 -1.60
N ASP A 51 4.88 -6.47 -1.25
CA ASP A 51 4.57 -5.69 -0.05
C ASP A 51 5.00 -6.39 1.24
N TRP A 52 5.01 -7.73 1.26
CA TRP A 52 5.51 -8.46 2.42
C TRP A 52 7.03 -8.40 2.56
N ILE A 53 7.77 -8.39 1.44
CA ILE A 53 9.24 -8.32 1.41
C ILE A 53 9.70 -6.89 1.69
N ASP A 54 9.05 -5.91 1.08
CA ASP A 54 9.34 -4.49 1.19
C ASP A 54 8.06 -3.75 1.60
N PRO A 55 7.70 -3.79 2.89
CA PRO A 55 6.47 -3.16 3.36
C PRO A 55 6.56 -1.66 3.12
N PRO A 56 5.46 -1.02 2.65
CA PRO A 56 5.43 0.43 2.57
C PRO A 56 5.83 0.99 3.93
N GLU A 57 6.73 1.99 3.93
CA GLU A 57 7.24 2.58 5.17
C GLU A 57 6.06 2.92 6.07
N ARG A 58 5.97 2.20 7.20
CA ARG A 58 4.97 2.51 8.21
C ARG A 58 5.39 3.83 8.83
N LEU A 59 4.43 4.74 8.97
CA LEU A 59 4.63 5.91 9.80
C LEU A 59 5.08 5.45 11.19
N SER A 60 6.09 6.11 11.75
CA SER A 60 6.51 5.84 13.13
C SER A 60 5.35 6.13 14.08
N GLU A 61 5.38 5.52 15.26
CA GLU A 61 4.40 5.81 16.32
C GLU A 61 4.32 7.31 16.60
N GLU A 62 5.47 8.00 16.63
CA GLU A 62 5.55 9.45 16.78
C GLU A 62 4.78 10.22 15.68
N VAL A 63 4.87 9.79 14.42
CA VAL A 63 4.14 10.45 13.32
C VAL A 63 2.64 10.14 13.40
N LEU A 64 2.26 8.94 13.85
CA LEU A 64 0.86 8.59 14.06
C LEU A 64 0.24 9.42 15.19
N ASP A 65 0.95 9.57 16.31
CA ASP A 65 0.52 10.41 17.44
C ASP A 65 0.38 11.87 17.00
N ALA A 66 1.36 12.40 16.24
CA ALA A 66 1.30 13.76 15.72
C ALA A 66 0.09 13.99 14.78
N LEU A 67 -0.30 12.97 14.00
CA LEU A 67 -1.50 13.04 13.15
C LEU A 67 -2.80 13.00 13.96
N GLU A 68 -2.82 12.28 15.08
CA GLU A 68 -3.95 12.27 16.02
C GLU A 68 -4.10 13.64 16.69
N ASP A 69 -3.01 14.17 17.26
CA ASP A 69 -2.97 15.51 17.85
C ASP A 69 -3.40 16.59 16.85
N SER A 70 -2.93 16.51 15.61
CA SER A 70 -3.29 17.45 14.55
C SER A 70 -4.79 17.42 14.24
N ARG A 71 -5.45 16.26 14.32
CA ARG A 71 -6.91 16.16 14.14
C ARG A 71 -7.65 16.86 15.27
N GLU A 72 -7.24 16.67 16.52
CA GLU A 72 -7.85 17.33 17.67
C GLU A 72 -7.66 18.86 17.61
N GLN A 73 -6.44 19.32 17.30
CA GLN A 73 -6.15 20.75 17.10
C GLN A 73 -7.08 21.38 16.06
N ARG A 74 -7.33 20.66 14.95
CA ARG A 74 -8.23 21.13 13.90
C ARG A 74 -9.68 21.24 14.37
N GLU A 75 -10.15 20.32 15.21
CA GLU A 75 -11.48 20.39 15.83
C GLU A 75 -11.61 21.54 16.83
N ARG A 76 -10.52 21.86 17.55
CA ARG A 76 -10.42 23.01 18.47
C ARG A 76 -10.18 24.35 17.76
N GLY A 77 -10.00 24.34 16.44
CA GLY A 77 -9.72 25.54 15.64
C GLY A 77 -8.29 26.09 15.79
N GLU A 78 -7.37 25.28 16.31
CA GLU A 78 -5.96 25.62 16.54
C GLU A 78 -5.12 25.42 15.26
N THR A 79 -5.64 25.87 14.12
CA THR A 79 -4.95 25.81 12.83
C THR A 79 -4.36 27.15 12.45
N HIS A 80 -3.27 27.12 11.69
CA HIS A 80 -2.68 28.32 11.09
C HIS A 80 -2.87 28.31 9.56
N SER A 81 -2.97 29.50 8.95
CA SER A 81 -2.91 29.61 7.49
C SER A 81 -1.53 29.19 7.00
N ALA A 82 -1.47 28.63 5.80
CA ALA A 82 -0.20 28.29 5.16
C ALA A 82 0.67 29.54 4.92
N ASP A 83 0.07 30.69 4.63
CA ASP A 83 0.79 31.94 4.40
C ASP A 83 1.35 32.50 5.72
N ASP A 84 0.56 32.52 6.80
CA ASP A 84 1.03 32.92 8.15
C ASP A 84 2.18 32.05 8.68
N VAL A 85 2.21 30.77 8.29
CA VAL A 85 3.26 29.82 8.69
C VAL A 85 4.51 30.00 7.86
N ARG A 86 4.37 30.18 6.53
CA ARG A 86 5.50 30.47 5.66
C ARG A 86 6.21 31.74 6.11
N GLU A 87 5.46 32.80 6.43
CA GLU A 87 6.04 34.11 6.83
C GLU A 87 6.87 33.96 8.11
N ARG A 88 6.32 33.24 9.08
CA ARG A 88 6.98 32.95 10.35
C ARG A 88 8.24 32.10 10.20
N LEU A 89 8.28 31.22 9.20
CA LEU A 89 9.42 30.34 8.93
C LEU A 89 10.42 30.94 7.93
N GLY A 90 10.13 32.11 7.36
CA GLY A 90 10.97 32.75 6.33
C GLY A 90 10.97 31.99 5.01
N LEU A 91 9.81 31.49 4.58
CA LEU A 91 9.66 30.66 3.37
C LEU A 91 8.87 31.36 2.24
N ASP A 92 8.67 32.68 2.31
CA ASP A 92 7.89 33.47 1.34
C ASP A 92 8.75 34.21 0.30
N GLU A 93 10.02 33.82 0.17
CA GLU A 93 10.95 34.31 -0.86
C GLU A 93 11.01 33.38 -2.08
#